data_AF-A0A1V2QE26-F1
#
_entry.id   AF-A0A1V2QE26-F1
#
_cell.length_a   1.000
_cell.length_b   1.000
_cell.length_c   1.000
_cell.angle_alpha   90.00
_cell.angle_beta   90.00
_cell.angle_gamma   90.00
#
_symmetry.space_group_name_H-M   'P 1'
#
loop_
_entity.id
_entity.type
_entity.pdbx_description
1 polymer ?
#
loop_
_entity_poly.entity_id
_entity_poly.type
_entity_poly.pdbx_seq_one_letter_code
_entity_poly.pdbx_strand_id
1 'polypeptide(L)'
;MDRVVTAGPREWAEVGLPGFAVGFLAGTVAGLMALIVGQPVGWAMVAALAFALPLGALGAVYSMLLAAGKVRMGGFAPACLFWLVGFPLARLVQEVLTRLVLTGTPGFPPDALGFLAYQGIISAGFAIGFLWTHERLAPRWWHRMSGHNPAAARVYDRYASHARVMWEAREARNRRREASKSR
;
A
#
# COMPACT_ATOMS: atom_id res chain seq x y z
N MET A 1 -15.26 23.38 -16.71
CA MET A 1 -15.85 22.06 -17.00
C MET A 1 -14.71 21.14 -17.39
N ASP A 2 -14.04 20.56 -16.40
CA ASP A 2 -12.92 19.65 -16.63
C ASP A 2 -13.42 18.40 -17.33
N ARG A 3 -12.91 18.15 -18.54
CA ARG A 3 -13.14 16.88 -19.23
C ARG A 3 -12.61 15.78 -18.33
N VAL A 4 -13.53 14.94 -17.85
CA VAL A 4 -13.18 13.62 -17.34
C VAL A 4 -12.59 12.86 -18.52
N VAL A 5 -11.28 13.02 -18.76
CA VAL A 5 -10.52 12.08 -19.57
C VAL A 5 -10.61 10.78 -18.79
N THR A 6 -11.54 9.92 -19.22
CA THR A 6 -11.74 8.61 -18.64
C THR A 6 -10.47 7.83 -18.87
N ALA A 7 -9.64 7.76 -17.83
CA ALA A 7 -8.41 7.00 -17.90
C ALA A 7 -8.74 5.55 -18.24
N GLY A 8 -8.09 5.02 -19.26
CA GLY A 8 -8.32 3.64 -19.70
C GLY A 8 -7.93 2.64 -18.61
N PRO A 9 -8.37 1.37 -18.70
CA PRO A 9 -7.99 0.31 -17.75
C PRO A 9 -6.47 0.18 -17.58
N ARG A 10 -5.73 0.33 -18.68
CA ARG A 10 -4.26 0.34 -18.69
C ARG A 10 -3.68 1.50 -17.87
N GLU A 11 -4.21 2.70 -18.03
CA GLU A 11 -3.71 3.87 -17.31
C GLU A 11 -3.93 3.73 -15.80
N TRP A 12 -5.07 3.17 -15.39
CA TRP A 12 -5.33 2.85 -13.99
C TRP A 12 -4.41 1.75 -13.47
N ALA A 13 -4.12 0.72 -14.27
CA ALA A 13 -3.19 -0.33 -13.90
C ALA A 13 -1.78 0.23 -13.68
N GLU A 14 -1.29 1.09 -14.57
CA GLU A 14 0.00 1.79 -14.43
C GLU A 14 0.04 2.66 -13.16
N VAL A 15 -1.06 3.36 -12.85
CA VAL A 15 -1.17 4.16 -11.62
C VAL A 15 -1.17 3.28 -10.36
N GLY A 16 -1.81 2.11 -10.43
CA GLY A 16 -1.92 1.13 -9.34
C GLY A 16 -0.62 0.37 -9.05
N LEU A 17 0.28 0.27 -10.03
CA LEU A 17 1.44 -0.62 -9.97
C LEU A 17 2.35 -0.42 -8.74
N PRO A 18 2.66 0.81 -8.27
CA PRO A 18 3.52 0.98 -7.11
C PRO A 18 2.96 0.33 -5.84
N GLY A 19 1.67 0.51 -5.56
CA GLY A 19 1.05 -0.12 -4.40
C GLY A 19 0.87 -1.62 -4.60
N PHE A 20 0.61 -2.08 -5.82
CA PHE A 20 0.65 -3.51 -6.13
C PHE A 20 2.00 -4.11 -5.77
N ALA A 21 3.09 -3.51 -6.25
CA ALA A 21 4.44 -4.02 -6.01
C ALA A 21 4.80 -4.07 -4.52
N VAL A 22 4.47 -3.03 -3.75
CA VAL A 22 4.73 -3.00 -2.30
C VAL A 22 3.90 -4.07 -1.58
N GLY A 23 2.60 -4.16 -1.86
CA GLY A 23 1.73 -5.15 -1.23
C GLY A 23 2.12 -6.59 -1.61
N PHE A 24 2.43 -6.83 -2.88
CA PHE A 24 2.86 -8.13 -3.37
C PHE A 24 4.17 -8.57 -2.69
N LEU A 25 5.20 -7.71 -2.69
CA LEU A 25 6.47 -8.01 -2.05
C LEU A 25 6.31 -8.29 -0.56
N ALA A 26 5.53 -7.48 0.15
CA ALA A 26 5.30 -7.68 1.58
C ALA A 26 4.56 -9.00 1.86
N GLY A 27 3.55 -9.35 1.06
CA GLY A 27 2.83 -10.61 1.20
C GLY A 27 3.71 -11.82 0.87
N THR A 28 4.58 -11.71 -0.13
CA THR A 28 5.57 -12.75 -0.46
C THR A 28 6.52 -12.98 0.71
N VAL A 29 7.13 -11.90 1.23
CA VAL A 29 8.06 -11.99 2.37
C VAL A 29 7.36 -12.62 3.57
N ALA A 30 6.18 -12.13 3.93
CA ALA A 30 5.41 -12.63 5.06
C ALA A 30 4.99 -14.10 4.91
N GLY A 31 4.55 -14.53 3.72
CA GLY A 31 4.20 -15.94 3.48
C GLY A 31 5.42 -16.86 3.50
N LEU A 32 6.57 -16.41 2.98
CA LEU A 32 7.82 -17.17 3.04
C LEU A 32 8.39 -17.31 4.46
N MET A 33 7.97 -16.47 5.43
CA MET A 33 8.31 -16.68 6.83
C MET A 33 7.80 -18.02 7.38
N ALA A 34 6.83 -18.67 6.72
CA ALA A 34 6.41 -20.02 7.06
C ALA A 34 7.58 -21.03 7.03
N LEU A 35 8.56 -20.83 6.14
CA LEU A 35 9.77 -21.67 6.07
C LEU A 35 10.57 -21.62 7.37
N ILE A 36 10.65 -20.44 8.00
CA ILE A 36 11.40 -20.23 9.24
C ILE A 36 10.76 -21.01 10.40
N VAL A 37 9.44 -21.19 10.36
CA VAL A 37 8.68 -21.94 11.38
C VAL A 37 8.59 -23.44 11.02
N GLY A 38 9.38 -23.91 10.05
CA GLY A 38 9.48 -25.33 9.70
C GLY A 38 8.37 -25.86 8.78
N GLN A 39 7.58 -24.99 8.14
CA GLN A 39 6.57 -25.44 7.18
C GLN A 39 7.21 -25.98 5.90
N PRO A 40 6.58 -26.98 5.24
CA PRO A 40 7.06 -27.47 3.95
C PRO A 40 7.14 -26.37 2.88
N VAL A 41 8.07 -26.50 1.94
CA VAL A 41 8.28 -25.51 0.87
C VAL A 41 7.00 -25.25 0.08
N GLY A 42 6.25 -26.30 -0.27
CA GLY A 42 4.96 -26.15 -0.97
C GLY A 42 3.96 -25.31 -0.17
N TRP A 43 3.92 -25.48 1.15
CA TRP A 43 3.05 -24.70 2.02
C TRP A 43 3.44 -23.22 2.03
N ALA A 44 4.74 -22.95 2.19
CA ALA A 44 5.24 -21.57 2.19
C ALA A 44 5.01 -20.86 0.86
N MET A 45 5.21 -21.55 -0.27
CA MET A 45 4.98 -20.98 -1.61
C MET A 45 3.50 -20.65 -1.84
N VAL A 46 2.59 -21.56 -1.48
CA VAL A 46 1.15 -21.31 -1.59
C VAL A 46 0.75 -20.18 -0.65
N ALA A 47 1.21 -20.18 0.60
CA ALA A 47 0.95 -19.11 1.57
C ALA A 47 1.44 -17.74 1.07
N ALA A 48 2.64 -17.69 0.48
CA ALA A 48 3.21 -16.48 -0.11
C ALA A 48 2.33 -15.94 -1.24
N LEU A 49 1.91 -16.78 -2.19
CA LEU A 49 1.06 -16.33 -3.30
C LEU A 49 -0.35 -15.96 -2.84
N ALA A 50 -0.95 -16.79 -1.97
CA ALA A 50 -2.27 -16.56 -1.40
C ALA A 50 -2.35 -15.27 -0.58
N PHE A 51 -1.21 -14.77 -0.08
CA PHE A 51 -1.15 -13.48 0.60
C PHE A 51 -0.72 -12.32 -0.30
N ALA A 52 0.30 -12.52 -1.13
CA ALA A 52 0.86 -11.51 -2.02
C ALA A 52 -0.18 -10.99 -3.03
N LEU A 53 -1.03 -11.87 -3.57
CA LEU A 53 -2.03 -11.47 -4.55
C LEU A 53 -3.11 -10.56 -3.96
N PRO A 54 -3.82 -10.91 -2.86
CA PRO A 54 -4.76 -10.00 -2.23
C PRO A 54 -4.10 -8.70 -1.74
N LEU A 55 -2.91 -8.79 -1.15
CA LEU A 55 -2.23 -7.63 -0.58
C LEU A 55 -1.74 -6.68 -1.67
N GLY A 56 -1.23 -7.21 -2.78
CA GLY A 56 -0.90 -6.46 -3.99
C GLY A 56 -2.14 -5.81 -4.59
N ALA A 57 -3.25 -6.55 -4.76
CA ALA A 57 -4.49 -5.99 -5.29
C ALA A 57 -5.01 -4.81 -4.44
N LEU A 58 -5.03 -4.96 -3.12
CA LEU A 58 -5.41 -3.88 -2.20
C LEU A 58 -4.44 -2.70 -2.26
N GLY A 59 -3.13 -2.96 -2.36
CA GLY A 59 -2.14 -1.90 -2.56
C GLY A 59 -2.35 -1.14 -3.88
N ALA A 60 -2.75 -1.83 -4.95
CA ALA A 60 -3.12 -1.19 -6.21
C ALA A 60 -4.32 -0.26 -6.04
N VAL A 61 -5.38 -0.76 -5.39
CA VAL A 61 -6.58 0.03 -5.06
C VAL A 61 -6.20 1.26 -4.24
N TYR A 62 -5.35 1.13 -3.22
CA TYR A 62 -4.87 2.27 -2.43
C TYR A 62 -4.17 3.33 -3.29
N SER A 63 -3.30 2.90 -4.21
CA SER A 63 -2.62 3.81 -5.14
C SER A 63 -3.60 4.51 -6.09
N MET A 64 -4.62 3.79 -6.56
CA MET A 64 -5.69 4.36 -7.38
C MET A 64 -6.55 5.35 -6.58
N LEU A 65 -6.81 5.11 -5.29
CA LEU A 65 -7.56 6.03 -4.42
C LEU A 65 -6.78 7.33 -4.15
N LEU A 66 -5.47 7.22 -3.91
CA LEU A 66 -4.57 8.38 -3.86
C LEU A 66 -4.61 9.15 -5.19
N ALA A 67 -4.55 8.40 -6.30
CA ALA A 67 -4.56 8.99 -7.62
C ALA A 67 -5.89 9.69 -7.97
N ALA A 68 -7.01 9.15 -7.50
CA ALA A 68 -8.32 9.77 -7.62
C ALA A 68 -8.48 11.00 -6.69
N GLY A 69 -7.53 11.27 -5.79
CA GLY A 69 -7.64 12.33 -4.78
C GLY A 69 -8.62 12.01 -3.65
N LYS A 70 -9.08 10.77 -3.52
CA LYS A 70 -9.97 10.32 -2.43
C LYS A 70 -9.22 10.16 -1.10
N VAL A 71 -7.90 9.99 -1.17
CA VAL A 71 -7.01 9.87 -0.01
C VAL A 71 -6.00 11.01 -0.07
N ARG A 72 -5.80 11.71 1.05
CA ARG A 72 -4.83 12.81 1.15
C ARG A 72 -3.40 12.25 1.17
N MET A 73 -2.51 12.83 0.36
CA MET A 73 -1.08 12.48 0.35
C MET A 73 -0.44 12.78 1.72
N GLY A 74 0.42 11.87 2.20
CA GLY A 74 1.04 11.95 3.54
C GLY A 74 0.06 11.79 4.71
N GLY A 75 -1.20 11.43 4.44
CA GLY A 75 -2.20 11.15 5.46
C GLY A 75 -2.02 9.76 6.06
N PHE A 76 -1.46 9.68 7.27
CA PHE A 76 -1.34 8.41 8.00
C PHE A 76 -2.70 7.79 8.34
N ALA A 77 -3.64 8.57 8.88
CA ALA A 77 -4.93 8.06 9.34
C ALA A 77 -5.75 7.37 8.24
N PRO A 78 -5.89 7.91 7.02
CA PRO A 78 -6.55 7.19 5.91
C PRO A 78 -5.88 5.87 5.54
N ALA A 79 -4.55 5.80 5.57
CA ALA A 79 -3.80 4.57 5.29
C ALA A 79 -4.10 3.52 6.36
N CYS A 80 -4.09 3.91 7.64
CA CYS A 80 -4.44 3.02 8.74
C CYS A 80 -5.87 2.51 8.66
N LEU A 81 -6.85 3.37 8.37
CA LEU A 81 -8.24 2.93 8.24
C LEU A 81 -8.43 1.96 7.07
N PHE A 82 -7.78 2.23 5.93
CA PHE A 82 -7.80 1.32 4.78
C PHE A 82 -7.21 -0.05 5.14
N TRP A 83 -6.04 -0.06 5.78
CA TRP A 83 -5.34 -1.30 6.12
C TRP A 83 -5.90 -2.03 7.34
N LEU A 84 -6.60 -1.34 8.24
CA LEU A 84 -7.32 -1.92 9.37
C LEU A 84 -8.33 -2.98 8.91
N VAL A 85 -8.90 -2.81 7.73
CA VAL A 85 -9.80 -3.78 7.11
C VAL A 85 -9.07 -4.62 6.06
N GLY A 86 -8.28 -3.98 5.19
CA GLY A 86 -7.63 -4.67 4.07
C GLY A 86 -6.65 -5.76 4.52
N PHE A 87 -5.84 -5.51 5.54
CA PHE A 87 -4.81 -6.46 5.97
C PHE A 87 -5.39 -7.70 6.67
N PRO A 88 -6.33 -7.58 7.63
CA PRO A 88 -7.00 -8.76 8.20
C PRO A 88 -7.75 -9.59 7.16
N LEU A 89 -8.42 -8.95 6.20
CA LEU A 89 -9.10 -9.66 5.12
C LEU A 89 -8.11 -10.40 4.22
N ALA A 90 -6.99 -9.78 3.84
CA ALA A 90 -5.95 -10.44 3.06
C ALA A 90 -5.34 -11.64 3.82
N ARG A 91 -5.15 -11.52 5.14
CA ARG A 91 -4.70 -12.62 6.00
C ARG A 91 -5.72 -13.74 6.13
N LEU A 92 -7.01 -13.41 6.21
CA LEU A 92 -8.08 -14.41 6.23
C LEU A 92 -8.16 -15.16 4.89
N VAL A 93 -8.08 -14.43 3.77
CA VAL A 93 -8.02 -15.01 2.42
C VAL A 93 -6.81 -15.93 2.28
N GLN A 94 -5.63 -15.51 2.76
CA GLN A 94 -4.45 -16.36 2.76
C GLN A 94 -4.70 -17.67 3.52
N GLU A 95 -5.25 -17.61 4.74
CA GLU A 95 -5.49 -18.81 5.55
C GLU A 95 -6.46 -19.79 4.84
N VAL A 96 -7.57 -19.26 4.33
CA VAL A 96 -8.60 -20.04 3.63
C VAL A 96 -8.04 -20.66 2.35
N LEU A 97 -7.38 -19.87 1.50
CA LEU A 97 -6.85 -20.34 0.22
C LEU A 97 -5.69 -21.31 0.39
N THR A 98 -4.80 -21.08 1.36
CA THR A 98 -3.66 -21.98 1.60
C THR A 98 -4.15 -23.37 1.97
N ARG A 99 -5.14 -23.47 2.86
CA ARG A 99 -5.76 -24.74 3.21
C ARG A 99 -6.51 -25.34 2.03
N LEU A 100 -7.35 -24.56 1.36
CA LEU A 100 -8.11 -25.02 0.21
C LEU A 100 -7.21 -25.66 -0.87
N VAL A 101 -6.09 -25.02 -1.20
CA VAL A 101 -5.16 -25.50 -2.23
C VAL A 101 -4.39 -26.75 -1.79
N LEU A 102 -3.98 -26.84 -0.52
CA LEU A 102 -3.12 -27.93 -0.05
C LEU A 102 -3.90 -29.15 0.48
N THR A 103 -5.09 -28.94 1.05
CA THR A 103 -5.90 -30.00 1.67
C THR A 103 -7.20 -30.27 0.92
N GLY A 104 -7.53 -29.48 -0.11
CA GLY A 104 -8.78 -29.61 -0.87
C GLY A 104 -10.03 -29.11 -0.13
N THR A 105 -9.86 -28.57 1.09
CA THR A 105 -10.97 -28.11 1.94
C THR A 105 -10.68 -26.71 2.45
N PRO A 106 -11.64 -25.77 2.37
CA PRO A 106 -11.46 -24.46 2.98
C PRO A 106 -11.42 -24.63 4.50
N GLY A 107 -10.43 -24.00 5.15
CA GLY A 107 -10.37 -23.97 6.60
C GLY A 107 -10.36 -22.53 7.11
N PHE A 108 -11.12 -22.28 8.16
CA PHE A 108 -11.14 -21.00 8.86
C PHE A 108 -10.30 -21.08 10.14
N PRO A 109 -9.80 -19.93 10.62
CA PRO A 109 -9.24 -19.86 11.97
C PRO A 109 -10.28 -20.36 13.00
N PRO A 110 -9.88 -21.18 14.00
CA PRO A 110 -10.80 -21.66 15.04
C PRO A 110 -11.50 -20.53 15.81
N ASP A 111 -10.80 -19.41 16.01
CA ASP A 111 -11.36 -18.16 16.53
C ASP A 111 -11.16 -17.05 15.48
N ALA A 112 -12.16 -16.89 14.60
CA ALA A 112 -12.11 -15.91 13.53
C ALA A 112 -12.11 -14.47 14.05
N LEU A 113 -12.82 -14.18 15.14
CA LEU A 113 -12.89 -12.83 15.70
C LEU A 113 -11.58 -12.45 16.39
N GLY A 114 -11.01 -13.33 17.20
CA GLY A 114 -9.69 -13.11 17.80
C GLY A 114 -8.59 -13.00 16.75
N PHE A 115 -8.66 -13.81 15.69
CA PHE A 115 -7.76 -13.68 14.54
C PHE A 115 -7.86 -12.29 13.89
N LEU A 116 -9.06 -11.83 13.54
CA LEU A 116 -9.27 -10.52 12.92
C LEU A 116 -8.85 -9.36 13.83
N ALA A 117 -9.14 -9.46 15.13
CA ALA A 117 -8.72 -8.46 16.11
C ALA A 117 -7.19 -8.36 16.20
N TYR A 118 -6.49 -9.51 16.28
CA TYR A 118 -5.03 -9.54 16.29
C TYR A 118 -4.45 -8.99 14.98
N GLN A 119 -4.95 -9.42 13.82
CA GLN A 119 -4.50 -8.87 12.54
C GLN A 119 -4.80 -7.37 12.42
N GLY A 120 -5.89 -6.89 13.04
CA GLY A 120 -6.22 -5.46 13.11
C GLY A 120 -5.14 -4.66 13.85
N ILE A 121 -4.62 -5.18 14.96
CA ILE A 121 -3.50 -4.55 15.68
C ILE A 121 -2.24 -4.53 14.82
N ILE A 122 -1.90 -5.67 14.19
CA ILE A 122 -0.72 -5.78 13.31
C ILE A 122 -0.82 -4.88 12.08
N SER A 123 -2.05 -4.64 11.58
CA SER A 123 -2.29 -3.83 10.39
C SER A 123 -1.73 -2.41 10.48
N ALA A 124 -1.67 -1.82 11.68
CA ALA A 124 -1.10 -0.49 11.88
C ALA A 124 0.40 -0.45 11.56
N GLY A 125 1.16 -1.44 12.03
CA GLY A 125 2.58 -1.59 11.71
C GLY A 125 2.80 -1.83 10.22
N PHE A 126 1.96 -2.67 9.61
CA PHE A 126 1.96 -2.86 8.16
C PHE A 126 1.66 -1.58 7.40
N ALA A 127 0.64 -0.80 7.81
CA ALA A 127 0.25 0.44 7.16
C ALA A 127 1.40 1.47 7.14
N ILE A 128 2.14 1.59 8.25
CA ILE A 128 3.33 2.44 8.34
C ILE A 128 4.38 2.00 7.31
N GLY A 129 4.74 0.72 7.31
CA GLY A 129 5.76 0.17 6.40
C GLY A 129 5.35 0.28 4.93
N PHE A 130 4.08 0.01 4.64
CA PHE A 130 3.49 0.16 3.31
C PHE A 130 3.58 1.62 2.85
N LEU A 131 3.11 2.57 3.67
CA LEU A 131 3.10 3.99 3.31
C LEU A 131 4.53 4.49 3.05
N TRP A 132 5.47 4.15 3.93
CA TRP A 132 6.87 4.55 3.76
C TRP A 132 7.49 4.01 2.47
N THR A 133 7.25 2.73 2.16
CA THR A 133 7.80 2.12 0.95
C THR A 133 7.13 2.67 -0.30
N HIS A 134 5.81 2.86 -0.24
CA HIS A 134 5.00 3.41 -1.31
C HIS A 134 5.42 4.85 -1.64
N GLU A 135 5.62 5.71 -0.65
CA GLU A 135 6.07 7.09 -0.85
C GLU A 135 7.46 7.18 -1.49
N ARG A 136 8.31 6.17 -1.31
CA ARG A 136 9.63 6.11 -1.98
C ARG A 136 9.53 5.61 -3.42
N LEU A 137 8.62 4.69 -3.69
CA LEU A 137 8.48 4.03 -4.99
C LEU A 137 7.56 4.79 -5.95
N ALA A 138 6.40 5.24 -5.46
CA ALA A 138 5.31 5.78 -6.28
C ALA A 138 5.67 7.06 -7.03
N PRO A 139 6.32 8.09 -6.43
CA PRO A 139 6.66 9.31 -7.17
C PRO A 139 7.60 9.06 -8.34
N ARG A 140 8.59 8.17 -8.17
CA ARG A 140 9.54 7.78 -9.22
C ARG A 140 8.85 7.01 -10.34
N TRP A 141 7.84 6.22 -10.01
CA TRP A 141 7.05 5.50 -11.00
C TRP A 141 6.11 6.42 -11.77
N TRP A 142 5.33 7.25 -11.08
CA TRP A 142 4.40 8.18 -11.71
C TRP A 142 5.11 9.23 -12.56
N HIS A 143 6.32 9.67 -12.16
CA HIS A 143 7.16 10.53 -13.01
C HIS A 143 7.55 9.85 -14.32
N ARG A 144 7.88 8.54 -14.30
CA ARG A 144 8.21 7.79 -15.53
C ARG A 144 7.00 7.63 -16.46
N MET A 145 5.80 7.48 -15.90
CA MET A 145 4.58 7.28 -16.68
C MET A 145 3.89 8.60 -17.09
N SER A 146 4.25 9.75 -16.52
CA SER A 146 3.58 11.02 -16.78
C SER A 146 3.64 11.45 -18.26
N GLY A 147 4.64 10.98 -19.02
CA GLY A 147 4.79 11.28 -20.44
C GLY A 147 3.68 10.75 -21.35
N HIS A 148 2.98 9.67 -20.95
CA HIS A 148 1.89 9.07 -21.75
C HIS A 148 0.60 8.79 -20.97
N ASN A 149 0.63 8.93 -19.64
CA ASN A 149 -0.49 8.61 -18.78
C ASN A 149 -0.95 9.89 -18.07
N PRO A 150 -2.06 10.50 -18.51
CA PRO A 150 -2.54 11.75 -17.95
C PRO A 150 -2.98 11.59 -16.49
N ALA A 151 -3.40 10.39 -16.06
CA ALA A 151 -3.69 10.13 -14.65
C ALA A 151 -2.41 10.16 -13.81
N ALA A 152 -1.32 9.53 -14.25
CA ALA A 152 -0.03 9.58 -13.57
C ALA A 152 0.53 11.01 -13.47
N ALA A 153 0.41 11.80 -14.55
CA ALA A 153 0.81 13.21 -14.55
C ALA A 153 0.09 14.02 -13.47
N ARG A 154 -1.25 13.94 -13.39
CA ARG A 154 -2.05 14.66 -12.38
C ARG A 154 -1.68 14.30 -10.94
N VAL A 155 -1.28 13.07 -10.68
CA VAL A 155 -0.89 12.62 -9.35
C VAL A 155 0.51 13.10 -9.02
N TYR A 156 1.43 12.99 -9.99
CA TYR A 156 2.78 13.50 -9.84
C TYR A 156 2.80 15.01 -9.60
N ASP A 157 2.00 15.79 -10.35
CA ASP A 157 1.93 17.25 -10.18
C ASP A 157 1.40 17.64 -8.80
N ARG A 158 0.34 16.97 -8.31
CA ARG A 158 -0.15 17.17 -6.93
C ARG A 158 0.89 16.76 -5.89
N TYR A 159 1.63 15.68 -6.13
CA TYR A 159 2.69 15.26 -5.22
C TYR A 159 3.83 16.29 -5.19
N ALA A 160 4.25 16.79 -6.35
CA ALA A 160 5.28 17.80 -6.49
C ALA A 160 4.87 19.14 -5.86
N SER A 161 3.60 19.56 -6.02
CA SER A 161 3.09 20.77 -5.38
C SER A 161 3.05 20.63 -3.85
N HIS A 162 2.62 19.46 -3.33
CA HIS A 162 2.65 19.19 -1.89
C HIS A 162 4.09 19.17 -1.33
N ALA A 163 5.04 18.56 -2.05
CA ALA A 163 6.44 18.54 -1.64
C ALA A 163 7.05 19.95 -1.60
N ARG A 164 6.73 20.81 -2.58
CA ARG A 164 7.17 22.22 -2.60
C ARG A 164 6.66 23.01 -1.39
N VAL A 165 5.36 22.93 -1.09
CA VAL A 165 4.78 23.62 0.07
C VAL A 165 5.42 23.16 1.39
N MET A 166 5.67 21.86 1.54
CA MET A 166 6.34 21.31 2.74
C MET A 166 7.79 21.78 2.86
N TRP A 167 8.51 21.86 1.74
CA TRP A 167 9.87 22.37 1.69
C TRP A 167 9.93 23.86 2.08
N GLU A 168 9.06 24.68 1.48
CA GLU A 168 8.94 26.11 1.76
C GLU A 168 8.57 26.38 3.24
N ALA A 169 7.65 25.59 3.81
CA ALA A 169 7.29 25.69 5.23
C ALA A 169 8.46 25.34 6.16
N ARG A 170 9.28 24.35 5.79
CA ARG A 170 10.48 23.96 6.55
C ARG A 170 11.56 25.04 6.47
N GLU A 171 11.81 25.60 5.29
CA GLU A 171 12.75 26.72 5.13
C GLU A 171 12.30 27.94 5.93
N ALA A 172 11.02 28.32 5.86
CA ALA A 172 10.48 29.44 6.63
C ALA A 172 10.67 29.24 8.14
N ARG A 173 10.49 28.00 8.64
CA ARG A 173 10.75 27.66 10.05
C ARG A 173 12.24 27.77 10.41
N ASN A 174 13.13 27.33 9.53
CA ASN A 174 14.58 27.43 9.75
C ASN A 174 15.04 28.89 9.77
N ARG A 175 14.59 29.71 8.81
CA ARG A 175 14.88 31.15 8.77
C ARG A 175 14.41 31.88 10.03
N ARG A 176 13.22 31.54 10.55
CA ARG A 176 12.70 32.08 11.83
C ARG A 176 13.57 31.69 13.02
N ARG A 177 14.09 30.46 13.05
CA ARG A 177 15.01 29.99 14.12
C ARG A 177 16.36 30.68 14.06
N GLU A 178 16.89 30.94 12.88
CA GLU A 178 18.15 31.67 12.71
C GLU A 178 18.00 33.14 13.11
N ALA A 179 16.92 33.80 12.69
CA ALA A 179 16.61 35.18 13.07
C ALA A 179 16.37 35.36 14.59
N SER A 180 15.91 34.32 15.30
CA SER A 180 15.77 34.37 16.76
C SER A 180 17.08 34.10 17.51
N LYS A 181 18.11 33.57 16.85
CA LYS A 181 19.45 33.35 17.44
C LYS A 181 20.38 34.55 17.26
N SER A 182 20.08 35.44 16.32
CA SER A 182 20.82 36.67 16.05
C SER A 182 20.31 37.88 16.83
N ARG A 183 19.39 37.68 17.79
CA ARG A 183 18.91 38.68 18.75
C ARG A 183 19.38 38.29 20.14
#